data_AF-A0A240EPT6-F1
#
_entry.id   AF-A0A240EPT6-F1
#
_cell.length_a   1.000
_cell.length_b   1.000
_cell.length_c   1.000
_cell.angle_alpha   90.00
_cell.angle_beta   90.00
_cell.angle_gamma   90.00
#
_symmetry.space_group_name_H-M   'P 1'
#
loop_
_entity.id
_entity.type
_entity.pdbx_description
1 polymer ?
#
loop_
_entity_poly.entity_id
_entity_poly.type
_entity_poly.pdbx_seq_one_letter_code
_entity_poly.pdbx_strand_id
1 'polypeptide(L)'
;MLYNKNRNRTNMVKVISIVATLIILSGCASYNEFASETQLYNHNVEARNYCKQINDSQQYYQCFDKFLLKSPTVTLNQFYNAQRSLDKAKKQSEALQPTA
;
A
#
# COMPACT_ATOMS: atom_id res chain seq x y z
N MET A 1 -33.54 -27.13 30.11
CA MET A 1 -33.13 -25.87 29.42
C MET A 1 -31.68 -25.90 28.89
N LEU A 2 -31.12 -27.03 28.44
CA LEU A 2 -29.74 -27.09 27.93
C LEU A 2 -29.62 -27.07 26.38
N TYR A 3 -30.72 -27.31 25.66
CA TYR A 3 -30.73 -27.38 24.20
C TYR A 3 -30.60 -26.02 23.49
N ASN A 4 -31.08 -24.94 24.12
CA ASN A 4 -31.12 -23.62 23.48
C ASN A 4 -29.73 -22.92 23.49
N LYS A 5 -28.89 -23.22 24.49
CA LYS A 5 -27.54 -22.65 24.64
C LYS A 5 -26.57 -23.18 23.58
N ASN A 6 -26.69 -24.45 23.20
CA ASN A 6 -25.85 -25.05 22.17
C ASN A 6 -26.25 -24.64 20.75
N ARG A 7 -27.56 -24.50 20.46
CA ARG A 7 -28.06 -24.00 19.17
C ARG A 7 -27.55 -22.58 18.87
N ASN A 8 -27.55 -21.71 19.87
CA ASN A 8 -27.03 -20.35 19.74
C ASN A 8 -25.51 -20.33 19.55
N ARG A 9 -24.75 -21.21 20.20
CA ARG A 9 -23.29 -21.32 19.97
C ARG A 9 -22.97 -21.76 18.54
N THR A 10 -23.65 -22.78 18.01
CA THR A 10 -23.41 -23.24 16.63
C THR A 10 -23.79 -22.18 15.59
N ASN A 11 -24.87 -21.42 15.84
CA ASN A 11 -25.27 -20.32 14.96
C ASN A 11 -24.30 -19.14 15.03
N MET A 12 -23.78 -18.81 16.21
CA MET A 12 -22.81 -17.71 16.36
C MET A 12 -21.48 -18.02 15.66
N VAL A 13 -20.99 -19.26 15.74
CA VAL A 13 -19.78 -19.70 15.02
C VAL A 13 -19.96 -19.60 13.50
N LYS A 14 -21.14 -19.97 12.98
CA LYS A 14 -21.46 -19.82 11.55
C LYS A 14 -21.47 -18.36 11.10
N VAL A 15 -22.06 -17.46 11.89
CA VAL A 15 -22.09 -16.03 11.59
C VAL A 15 -20.67 -15.45 11.56
N ILE A 16 -19.84 -15.78 12.55
CA ILE A 16 -18.44 -15.33 12.60
C ILE A 16 -17.65 -15.82 11.38
N SER A 17 -17.83 -17.08 10.99
CA SER A 17 -17.14 -17.64 9.81
C SER A 17 -17.57 -16.94 8.51
N ILE A 18 -18.86 -16.62 8.35
CA ILE A 18 -19.36 -15.88 7.18
C ILE A 18 -18.78 -14.46 7.16
N VAL A 19 -18.79 -13.75 8.29
CA VAL A 19 -18.24 -12.40 8.41
C VAL A 19 -16.74 -12.38 8.11
N ALA A 20 -15.97 -13.33 8.64
CA ALA A 20 -14.54 -13.44 8.35
C ALA A 20 -14.28 -13.66 6.85
N THR A 21 -15.07 -14.50 6.19
CA THR A 21 -14.95 -14.77 4.76
C THR A 21 -15.25 -13.52 3.92
N LEU A 22 -16.28 -12.74 4.31
CA LEU A 22 -16.63 -11.47 3.66
C LEU A 22 -15.53 -10.42 3.82
N ILE A 23 -14.90 -10.34 4.99
CA ILE A 23 -13.77 -9.43 5.24
C ILE A 23 -12.58 -9.79 4.33
N ILE A 24 -12.24 -11.08 4.23
CA ILE A 24 -11.13 -11.54 3.38
C ILE A 24 -11.40 -11.21 1.90
N LEU A 25 -12.62 -11.47 1.41
CA LEU A 25 -12.99 -11.17 0.01
C LEU A 25 -13.02 -9.67 -0.29
N SER A 26 -13.48 -8.84 0.65
CA SER A 26 -13.46 -7.38 0.49
C SER A 26 -12.04 -6.82 0.35
N GLY A 27 -11.06 -7.45 1.00
CA GLY A 27 -9.66 -7.09 0.89
C GLY A 27 -9.05 -7.39 -0.49
N CYS A 28 -9.56 -8.37 -1.23
CA CYS A 28 -9.03 -8.73 -2.56
C CYS A 28 -9.60 -7.87 -3.69
N ALA A 29 -10.84 -7.39 -3.58
CA ALA A 29 -11.50 -6.60 -4.64
C ALA A 29 -10.91 -5.18 -4.79
N SER A 30 -10.50 -4.56 -3.68
CA SER A 30 -10.00 -3.17 -3.66
C SER A 30 -8.64 -2.99 -4.35
N TYR A 31 -7.83 -4.05 -4.51
CA TYR A 31 -6.51 -3.94 -5.16
C TYR A 31 -6.57 -3.60 -6.65
N ASN A 32 -7.71 -3.88 -7.31
CA ASN A 32 -7.92 -3.57 -8.73
C ASN A 32 -8.67 -2.25 -8.96
N GLU A 33 -9.08 -1.56 -7.90
CA GLU A 33 -9.61 -0.20 -8.01
C GLU A 33 -8.50 0.77 -8.40
N PHE A 34 -8.86 1.87 -9.06
CA PHE A 34 -7.91 2.94 -9.37
C PHE A 34 -7.61 3.74 -8.11
N ALA A 35 -6.34 4.10 -7.94
CA ALA A 35 -5.92 5.05 -6.92
C ALA A 35 -6.56 6.42 -7.21
N SER A 36 -6.96 7.12 -6.15
CA SER A 36 -7.48 8.47 -6.29
C SER A 36 -6.41 9.44 -6.80
N GLU A 37 -6.83 10.49 -7.49
CA GLU A 37 -5.93 11.54 -7.97
C GLU A 37 -5.10 12.14 -6.84
N THR A 38 -5.71 12.37 -5.67
CA THR A 38 -5.03 12.89 -4.47
C THR A 38 -3.93 11.94 -3.99
N GLN A 39 -4.14 10.62 -4.01
CA GLN A 39 -3.12 9.64 -3.64
C GLN A 39 -1.95 9.67 -4.61
N LEU A 40 -2.23 9.67 -5.92
CA LEU A 40 -1.19 9.74 -6.95
C LEU A 40 -0.40 11.04 -6.87
N TYR A 41 -1.08 12.16 -6.65
CA TYR A 41 -0.44 13.46 -6.47
C TYR A 41 0.50 13.45 -5.25
N ASN A 42 0.02 13.03 -4.09
CA ASN A 42 0.80 13.02 -2.86
C ASN A 42 2.04 12.12 -2.98
N HIS A 43 1.87 10.91 -3.53
CA HIS A 43 2.98 9.99 -3.77
C HIS A 43 4.00 10.59 -4.73
N ASN A 44 3.56 11.20 -5.84
CA ASN A 44 4.46 11.81 -6.81
C ASN A 44 5.19 13.03 -6.22
N VAL A 45 4.56 13.83 -5.36
CA VAL A 45 5.25 14.92 -4.63
C VAL A 45 6.34 14.35 -3.74
N GLU A 46 6.04 13.29 -2.98
CA GLU A 46 7.01 12.64 -2.11
C GLU A 46 8.19 12.04 -2.90
N ALA A 47 7.91 11.30 -3.97
CA ALA A 47 8.92 10.71 -4.84
C ALA A 47 9.84 11.77 -5.44
N ARG A 48 9.29 12.90 -5.92
CA ARG A 48 10.08 14.02 -6.43
C ARG A 48 10.99 14.62 -5.36
N ASN A 49 10.47 14.79 -4.14
CA ASN A 49 11.26 15.34 -3.04
C ASN A 49 12.42 14.41 -2.65
N TYR A 50 12.20 13.09 -2.66
CA TYR A 50 13.27 12.12 -2.47
C TYR A 50 14.31 12.18 -3.60
N CYS A 51 13.89 12.13 -4.86
CA CYS A 51 14.84 12.13 -5.99
C CYS A 51 15.66 13.42 -6.09
N LYS A 52 15.13 14.57 -5.62
CA LYS A 52 15.89 15.84 -5.53
C LYS A 52 17.09 15.78 -4.58
N GLN A 53 17.15 14.82 -3.67
CA GLN A 53 18.29 14.66 -2.76
C GLN A 53 19.49 13.99 -3.46
N ILE A 54 19.32 13.46 -4.67
CA ILE A 54 20.37 12.80 -5.44
C ILE A 54 21.12 13.85 -6.25
N ASN A 55 22.41 14.03 -5.93
CA ASN A 55 23.28 15.02 -6.58
C ASN A 55 23.85 14.54 -7.94
N ASP A 56 23.84 13.23 -8.20
CA ASP A 56 24.29 12.67 -9.46
C ASP A 56 23.19 12.79 -10.53
N SER A 57 23.49 13.49 -11.63
CA SER A 57 22.50 13.79 -12.67
C SER A 57 21.90 12.55 -13.35
N GLN A 58 22.65 11.47 -13.51
CA GLN A 58 22.18 10.25 -14.16
C GLN A 58 21.29 9.44 -13.21
N GLN A 59 21.71 9.29 -11.96
CA GLN A 59 20.93 8.64 -10.91
C GLN A 59 19.67 9.44 -10.56
N TYR A 60 19.73 10.77 -10.67
CA TYR A 60 18.59 11.67 -10.52
C TYR A 60 17.47 11.27 -11.50
N TYR A 61 17.73 11.23 -12.82
CA TYR A 61 16.70 10.86 -13.80
C TYR A 61 16.18 9.43 -13.61
N GLN A 62 17.08 8.49 -13.32
CA GLN A 62 16.70 7.10 -13.04
C GLN A 62 15.78 6.98 -11.82
N CYS A 63 15.94 7.85 -10.82
CA CYS A 63 15.06 7.88 -9.66
C CYS A 63 13.63 8.28 -10.03
N PHE A 64 13.42 9.30 -10.88
CA PHE A 64 12.08 9.67 -11.33
C PHE A 64 11.42 8.55 -12.13
N ASP A 65 12.17 7.89 -13.01
CA ASP A 65 11.63 6.78 -13.79
C ASP A 65 11.24 5.57 -12.92
N LYS A 66 11.92 5.39 -11.79
CA LYS A 66 11.68 4.27 -10.87
C LYS A 66 10.48 4.49 -9.95
N PHE A 67 10.28 5.70 -9.43
CA PHE A 67 9.29 5.96 -8.37
C PHE A 67 8.10 6.80 -8.81
N LEU A 68 8.18 7.56 -9.90
CA LEU A 68 7.08 8.42 -10.32
C LEU A 68 5.98 7.63 -11.04
N LEU A 69 4.75 7.72 -10.56
CA LEU A 69 3.57 7.12 -11.18
C LEU A 69 3.03 8.07 -12.26
N LYS A 70 3.36 7.80 -13.53
CA LYS A 70 3.08 8.68 -14.68
C LYS A 70 1.70 8.49 -15.33
N SER A 71 0.99 7.40 -15.01
CA SER A 71 -0.32 7.09 -15.62
C SER A 71 -1.48 7.56 -14.74
N PRO A 72 -2.59 8.07 -15.31
CA PRO A 72 -3.81 8.34 -14.56
C PRO A 72 -4.57 7.05 -14.19
N THR A 73 -4.25 5.90 -14.80
CA THR A 73 -4.95 4.62 -14.58
C THR A 73 -4.17 3.67 -13.69
N VAL A 74 -3.58 4.19 -12.61
CA VAL A 74 -2.81 3.39 -11.66
C VAL A 74 -3.76 2.70 -10.69
N THR A 75 -3.64 1.37 -10.55
CA THR A 75 -4.44 0.63 -9.57
C THR A 75 -3.89 0.79 -8.15
N LEU A 76 -4.73 0.58 -7.14
CA LEU A 76 -4.30 0.62 -5.73
C LEU A 76 -3.15 -0.36 -5.44
N ASN A 77 -3.14 -1.54 -6.07
CA ASN A 77 -2.00 -2.45 -5.96
C ASN A 77 -0.70 -1.83 -6.49
N GLN A 78 -0.73 -1.26 -7.69
CA GLN A 78 0.44 -0.59 -8.27
C GLN A 78 0.90 0.58 -7.40
N PHE A 79 -0.04 1.38 -6.89
CA PHE A 79 0.22 2.46 -5.95
C PHE A 79 0.92 1.97 -4.67
N TYR A 80 0.37 0.97 -3.99
CA TYR A 80 0.97 0.45 -2.75
C TYR A 80 2.33 -0.20 -2.97
N ASN A 81 2.57 -0.79 -4.14
CA ASN A 81 3.88 -1.34 -4.48
C ASN A 81 4.91 -0.22 -4.71
N ALA A 82 4.51 0.85 -5.41
CA ALA A 82 5.35 2.03 -5.60
C ALA A 82 5.68 2.71 -4.27
N GLN A 83 4.68 2.93 -3.40
CA GLN A 83 4.88 3.50 -2.07
C GLN A 83 5.87 2.67 -1.24
N ARG A 84 5.68 1.34 -1.17
CA ARG A 84 6.59 0.46 -0.44
C ARG A 84 8.01 0.48 -1.00
N SER A 85 8.16 0.61 -2.32
CA SER A 85 9.47 0.71 -2.97
C SER A 85 10.18 2.01 -2.58
N LEU A 86 9.45 3.14 -2.58
CA LEU A 86 9.95 4.44 -2.16
C LEU A 86 10.35 4.44 -0.68
N ASP A 87 9.49 3.91 0.21
CA ASP A 87 9.76 3.82 1.65
C ASP A 87 11.02 3.00 1.94
N LYS A 88 11.24 1.91 1.20
CA LYS A 88 12.45 1.10 1.31
C LYS A 88 13.70 1.89 0.88
N ALA A 89 13.61 2.62 -0.23
CA ALA A 89 14.72 3.42 -0.73
C ALA A 89 15.11 4.54 0.26
N LYS A 90 14.11 5.25 0.82
CA LYS A 90 14.32 6.27 1.86
C LYS A 90 15.02 5.70 3.08
N LYS A 91 14.54 4.57 3.62
CA LYS A 91 15.15 3.90 4.77
C LYS A 91 16.60 3.45 4.51
N GLN A 92 16.88 2.97 3.31
CA GLN A 92 18.25 2.61 2.92
C GLN A 92 19.15 3.84 2.85
N SER A 93 18.67 4.95 2.29
CA SER A 93 19.41 6.22 2.24
C SER A 93 19.66 6.80 3.64
N GLU A 94 18.69 6.74 4.55
CA GLU A 94 18.84 7.16 5.95
C GLU A 94 19.85 6.29 6.71
N ALA A 95 19.83 4.97 6.49
CA ALA A 95 20.78 4.04 7.11
C ALA A 95 22.23 4.20 6.60
N LEU A 96 22.42 4.87 5.46
CA LEU A 96 23.73 5.14 4.87
C LEU A 96 24.30 6.52 5.28
N GLN A 97 23.53 7.34 6.00
CA GLN A 97 24.07 8.57 6.58
C GLN A 97 24.99 8.19 7.75
N PRO A 98 26.26 8.66 7.78
CA PRO A 98 27.12 8.41 8.92
C PRO A 98 26.45 8.99 10.16
N THR A 99 26.20 8.15 11.16
CA THR A 99 25.84 8.61 12.50
C THR A 99 26.98 9.51 12.98
N ALA A 100 26.69 10.80 13.13
CA ALA A 100 27.60 11.80 13.67
C ALA A 100 28.04 11.46 15.09
#